data_AF-A0A317JTV2-F1
#
_entry.id   AF-A0A317JTV2-F1
#
_cell.length_a   1.000
_cell.length_b   1.000
_cell.length_c   1.000
_cell.angle_alpha   90.00
_cell.angle_beta   90.00
_cell.angle_gamma   90.00
#
_symmetry.space_group_name_H-M   'P 1'
#
loop_
_entity.id
_entity.type
_entity.pdbx_description
1 polymer ?
#
loop_
_entity_poly.entity_id
_entity_poly.type
_entity_poly.pdbx_seq_one_letter_code
_entity_poly.pdbx_strand_id
1 'polypeptide(L)' 'MSGTVVVGLDVGGTSTRAAALSLDGGRLGTGRAGGGNPTSHGAERAAAELLTALRAALADV' A
#
# COMPACT_ATOMS: atom_id res chain seq x y z
N MET A 1 9.11 4.26 18.52
CA MET A 1 9.01 2.90 19.08
C MET A 1 9.19 1.95 17.91
N SER A 2 10.28 1.20 17.82
CA SER A 2 10.54 0.31 16.66
C SER A 2 9.82 -1.03 16.88
N GLY A 3 8.60 -1.15 16.37
CA GLY A 3 7.83 -2.39 16.33
C GLY A 3 7.77 -2.98 14.92
N THR A 4 7.48 -4.27 14.81
CA THR A 4 7.21 -4.90 13.50
C THR A 4 5.88 -4.40 12.96
N VAL A 5 5.89 -4.01 11.67
CA VAL A 5 4.69 -3.59 10.93
C VAL A 5 4.34 -4.65 9.91
N VAL A 6 3.07 -5.03 9.85
CA VAL A 6 2.50 -5.87 8.79
C VAL A 6 1.85 -4.96 7.77
N VAL A 7 2.20 -5.15 6.48
CA VAL A 7 1.59 -4.39 5.38
C VAL A 7 0.72 -5.31 4.56
N GLY A 8 -0.56 -4.95 4.42
CA GLY A 8 -1.47 -5.54 3.46
C GLY A 8 -1.60 -4.67 2.22
N LEU A 9 -1.53 -5.28 1.04
CA LEU A 9 -1.74 -4.61 -0.26
C LEU A 9 -2.89 -5.30 -1.00
N ASP A 10 -3.88 -4.51 -1.41
CA ASP A 10 -4.92 -4.93 -2.34
C ASP A 10 -4.74 -4.16 -3.64
N VAL A 11 -4.26 -4.87 -4.67
CA VAL A 11 -3.75 -4.29 -5.92
C VAL A 11 -4.67 -4.66 -7.07
N GLY A 12 -5.61 -3.77 -7.39
CA GLY A 12 -6.56 -3.95 -8.48
C GLY A 12 -6.17 -3.22 -9.77
N GLY A 13 -7.02 -3.39 -10.79
CA GLY A 13 -6.90 -2.67 -12.06
C GLY A 13 -7.19 -1.17 -11.95
N THR A 14 -8.10 -0.75 -11.08
CA THR A 14 -8.48 0.67 -10.94
C THR A 14 -7.75 1.37 -9.80
N SER A 15 -7.46 0.63 -8.74
CA SER A 15 -6.88 1.21 -7.53
C SER A 15 -6.02 0.23 -6.76
N THR A 16 -5.05 0.78 -6.06
CA THR A 16 -4.25 0.08 -5.05
C THR A 16 -4.61 0.61 -3.67
N ARG A 17 -4.78 -0.29 -2.70
CA ARG A 17 -5.02 0.03 -1.29
C ARG A 17 -3.91 -0.60 -0.45
N ALA A 18 -3.39 0.16 0.52
CA ALA A 18 -2.41 -0.29 1.48
C ALA A 18 -2.93 -0.08 2.90
N ALA A 19 -2.64 -1.03 3.80
CA ALA A 19 -2.89 -0.89 5.22
C ALA A 19 -1.64 -1.33 6.00
N ALA A 20 -1.18 -0.49 6.91
CA ALA A 20 -0.14 -0.81 7.89
C ALA A 20 -0.81 -1.22 9.20
N LEU A 21 -0.34 -2.31 9.80
CA LEU A 21 -0.91 -2.93 10.99
C LEU A 21 0.21 -3.27 11.98
N SER A 22 -0.09 -3.19 13.26
CA SER A 22 0.71 -3.80 14.33
C SER A 22 0.41 -5.29 14.46
N LEU A 23 1.28 -6.03 15.17
CA LEU A 23 1.14 -7.49 15.33
C LEU A 23 -0.08 -7.93 16.13
N ASP A 24 -0.65 -7.05 16.96
CA ASP A 24 -1.91 -7.23 17.67
C ASP A 24 -3.15 -6.89 16.82
N GLY A 25 -2.95 -6.54 15.54
CA GLY A 25 -4.02 -6.23 14.59
C GLY A 25 -4.51 -4.78 14.63
N GLY A 26 -3.86 -3.92 15.41
CA GLY A 26 -4.11 -2.48 15.41
C GLY A 26 -3.75 -1.86 14.05
N ARG A 27 -4.62 -0.99 13.53
CA ARG A 27 -4.34 -0.27 12.26
C ARG A 27 -3.47 0.95 12.55
N LEU A 28 -2.30 1.00 11.95
CA LEU A 28 -1.33 2.08 12.09
C LEU A 28 -1.51 3.15 11.00
N GLY A 29 -1.92 2.75 9.80
CA GLY A 29 -2.12 3.68 8.69
C GLY A 29 -2.76 3.04 7.46
N THR A 30 -3.19 3.88 6.52
CA THR A 30 -3.77 3.44 5.25
C THR A 30 -3.35 4.34 4.10
N GLY A 31 -3.30 3.78 2.89
CA GLY A 31 -3.03 4.53 1.68
C GLY A 31 -3.85 4.02 0.50
N ARG A 32 -4.10 4.91 -0.46
CA ARG A 32 -4.80 4.59 -1.70
C ARG A 32 -4.16 5.32 -2.87
N ALA A 33 -4.05 4.64 -3.99
CA ALA A 33 -3.52 5.18 -5.23
C ALA A 33 -4.24 4.56 -6.45
N GLY A 34 -3.78 4.87 -7.65
CA GLY A 34 -4.27 4.30 -8.90
C GLY A 34 -4.00 2.80 -9.06
N GLY A 35 -4.35 2.27 -10.22
CA GLY A 35 -4.27 0.84 -10.53
C GLY A 35 -2.83 0.32 -10.52
N GLY A 36 -2.60 -0.74 -9.74
CA GLY A 36 -1.29 -1.40 -9.64
C GLY A 36 -1.17 -2.69 -10.45
N ASN A 37 -2.12 -2.98 -11.36
CA ASN A 37 -2.04 -4.14 -12.25
C ASN A 37 -1.05 -3.87 -13.41
N PRO A 38 0.12 -4.55 -13.46
CA PRO A 38 1.12 -4.32 -14.50
C PRO A 38 0.64 -4.73 -15.90
N THR A 39 -0.28 -5.69 -16.01
CA THR A 39 -0.86 -6.12 -17.29
C THR A 39 -1.75 -5.03 -17.91
N SER A 40 -2.43 -4.24 -17.09
CA SER A 40 -3.32 -3.17 -17.55
C SER A 40 -2.61 -1.84 -17.78
N HIS A 41 -1.65 -1.49 -16.93
CA HIS A 41 -1.04 -0.14 -16.89
C HIS A 41 0.45 -0.10 -17.25
N GLY A 42 1.08 -1.25 -17.47
CA GLY A 42 2.53 -1.36 -17.58
C GLY A 42 3.21 -1.43 -16.21
N ALA A 43 4.35 -2.12 -16.13
CA ALA A 43 5.04 -2.43 -14.88
C ALA A 43 5.50 -1.19 -14.10
N GLU A 44 6.06 -0.19 -14.78
CA GLU A 44 6.57 1.03 -14.13
C GLU A 44 5.45 1.84 -13.47
N ARG A 45 4.35 2.07 -14.19
CA ARG A 45 3.21 2.79 -13.64
C ARG A 45 2.55 2.02 -12.50
N ALA A 46 2.37 0.72 -12.66
CA ALA A 46 1.83 -0.14 -11.60
C ALA A 46 2.69 -0.07 -10.32
N ALA A 47 4.02 -0.11 -10.45
CA ALA A 47 4.94 0.01 -9.33
C ALA A 47 4.88 1.40 -8.67
N ALA A 48 4.75 2.48 -9.46
CA ALA A 48 4.63 3.84 -8.94
C ALA A 48 3.35 4.04 -8.10
N GLU A 49 2.21 3.51 -8.56
CA GLU A 49 0.94 3.58 -7.80
C GLU A 49 1.01 2.74 -6.52
N LEU A 50 1.61 1.55 -6.57
CA LEU A 50 1.84 0.71 -5.40
C LEU A 50 2.71 1.41 -4.35
N LEU A 51 3.83 2.01 -4.78
CA LEU A 51 4.71 2.78 -3.90
C LEU A 51 4.00 3.99 -3.30
N THR A 52 3.15 4.66 -4.07
CA THR A 52 2.36 5.82 -3.60
C THR A 52 1.40 5.40 -2.49
N ALA A 53 0.63 4.33 -2.69
CA ALA A 53 -0.26 3.80 -1.67
C ALA A 53 0.52 3.34 -0.41
N LEU A 54 1.65 2.66 -0.60
CA LEU A 54 2.47 2.18 0.51
C LEU A 54 3.04 3.32 1.35
N ARG A 55 3.60 4.36 0.71
CA ARG A 55 4.13 5.55 1.40
C ARG A 55 3.05 6.26 2.21
N ALA A 56 1.85 6.40 1.65
CA ALA A 56 0.74 6.99 2.38
C ALA A 56 0.35 6.16 3.63
N ALA A 57 0.36 4.83 3.53
CA ALA A 57 0.05 3.96 4.68
C ALA A 57 1.11 3.99 5.78
N LEU A 58 2.34 4.40 5.47
CA LEU A 58 3.48 4.42 6.38
C LEU A 58 3.90 5.84 6.80
N ALA A 59 3.13 6.88 6.44
CA ALA A 59 3.54 8.27 6.62
C ALA A 59 3.79 8.65 8.10
N ASP A 60 3.00 8.06 9.01
CA ASP A 60 3.00 8.36 10.45
C ASP A 60 3.35 7.14 11.32
N VAL A 61 3.93 6.09 10.71
CA VAL A 61 4.26 4.82 11.38
C VAL A 61 5.68 4.82 11.93
#